data_AF-A0A2N8P3T2-F1
#
_entry.id   AF-A0A2N8P3T2-F1
#
_cell.length_a   1.000
_cell.length_b   1.000
_cell.length_c   1.000
_cell.angle_alpha   90.00
_cell.angle_beta   90.00
_cell.angle_gamma   90.00
#
_symmetry.space_group_name_H-M   'P 1'
#
loop_
_entity.id
_entity.type
_entity.pdbx_description
1 polymer ?
#
loop_
_entity_poly.entity_id
_entity_poly.type
_entity_poly.pdbx_seq_one_letter_code
_entity_poly.pdbx_strand_id
1 'polypeptide(L)'
;MSLVSVLRGTAGDWPQVRAAQAAYQGSPGTLLEREARGLDILREEAGVLACRVAGLQSGVLFTEPVTGPTLADLLAKEPHRSGELMTRVLVELTGLQRPAVARSVDEVAIVERGIGPTFHRKFNGISGPTYLRKAGQTGEVLAGVVGRLRRLRPVPAAGRRPVLYGDLKPDHAVFSGGPESRPVFLDPGLACGRPQTDAAKLVSRTVLNLVASPPDRAAAKAVVGGIEVFADAMTADLGPDERAAWIKHLVVLWLMDTTNILSTYLTCPADLPLPEHAVKITQQAMSVCTLLDRTTVNLLAGTDPRAVWRLALADVAKAADR
;
A
#
# COMPACT_ATOMS: atom_id res chain seq x y z
N MET A 1 2.03 14.22 -13.88
CA MET A 1 3.48 14.02 -13.65
C MET A 1 3.72 13.82 -12.16
N SER A 2 4.79 13.11 -11.75
CA SER A 2 5.12 12.98 -10.31
C SER A 2 5.99 14.16 -9.84
N LEU A 3 5.87 14.57 -8.57
CA LEU A 3 6.73 15.61 -7.98
C LEU A 3 8.21 15.27 -8.14
N VAL A 4 8.57 14.00 -7.96
CA VAL A 4 9.95 13.51 -8.15
C VAL A 4 10.42 13.69 -9.60
N SER A 5 9.53 13.56 -10.60
CA SER A 5 9.87 13.82 -12.00
C SER A 5 10.13 15.30 -12.27
N VAL A 6 9.35 16.19 -11.64
CA VAL A 6 9.52 17.64 -11.72
C VAL A 6 10.84 18.06 -11.09
N LEU A 7 11.11 17.62 -9.86
CA LEU A 7 12.33 17.95 -9.12
C LEU A 7 13.61 17.42 -9.79
N ARG A 8 13.50 16.40 -10.64
CA ARG A 8 14.63 15.85 -11.40
C ARG A 8 14.83 16.50 -12.78
N GLY A 9 14.01 17.49 -13.15
CA GLY A 9 14.04 18.11 -14.47
C GLY A 9 13.56 17.19 -15.61
N THR A 10 13.06 15.98 -15.29
CA THR A 10 12.57 15.04 -16.32
C THR A 10 11.23 15.45 -16.92
N ALA A 11 10.55 16.42 -16.30
CA ALA A 11 9.29 16.99 -16.75
C ALA A 11 9.48 18.21 -17.67
N GLY A 12 10.73 18.57 -18.00
CA GLY A 12 11.04 19.81 -18.70
C GLY A 12 11.33 20.98 -17.76
N ASP A 13 11.37 22.18 -18.32
CA ASP A 13 11.54 23.43 -17.58
C ASP A 13 10.26 23.84 -16.82
N TRP A 14 10.38 24.87 -15.97
CA TRP A 14 9.25 25.31 -15.16
C TRP A 14 8.03 25.80 -15.98
N PRO A 15 8.20 26.58 -17.07
CA PRO A 15 7.12 26.88 -18.00
C PRO A 15 6.38 25.63 -18.54
N GLN A 16 7.11 24.61 -18.97
CA GLN A 16 6.55 23.34 -19.45
C GLN A 16 5.76 22.62 -18.35
N VAL A 17 6.30 22.57 -17.13
CA VAL A 17 5.62 21.97 -15.98
C VAL A 17 4.30 22.70 -15.68
N ARG A 18 4.30 24.03 -15.67
CA ARG A 18 3.08 24.83 -15.44
C ARG A 18 2.04 24.63 -16.53
N ALA A 19 2.47 24.64 -17.80
CA ALA A 19 1.57 24.42 -18.93
C ALA A 19 0.90 23.03 -18.85
N ALA A 20 1.68 22.00 -18.53
CA ALA A 20 1.15 20.65 -18.35
C ALA A 20 0.23 20.52 -17.13
N GLN A 21 0.51 21.24 -16.03
CA GLN A 21 -0.37 21.28 -14.86
C GLN A 21 -1.70 21.98 -15.17
N ALA A 22 -1.67 23.11 -15.87
CA ALA A 22 -2.87 23.83 -16.29
C ALA A 22 -3.74 22.99 -17.23
N ALA A 23 -3.12 22.33 -18.22
CA ALA A 23 -3.82 21.41 -19.12
C ALA A 23 -4.46 20.23 -18.35
N TYR A 24 -3.74 19.69 -17.35
CA TYR A 24 -4.28 18.64 -16.49
C TYR A 24 -5.47 19.12 -15.66
N GLN A 25 -5.38 20.29 -15.04
CA GLN A 25 -6.47 20.87 -14.23
C GLN A 25 -7.72 21.19 -15.06
N GLY A 26 -7.56 21.53 -16.35
CA GLY A 26 -8.68 21.77 -17.27
C GLY A 26 -9.25 20.51 -17.93
N SER A 27 -8.67 19.32 -17.69
CA SER A 27 -9.14 18.07 -18.27
C SER A 27 -10.20 17.42 -17.38
N PRO A 28 -11.30 16.88 -17.92
CA PRO A 28 -12.26 16.12 -17.12
C PRO A 28 -11.63 14.82 -16.59
N GLY A 29 -12.10 14.33 -15.45
CA GLY A 29 -11.65 13.07 -14.86
C GLY A 29 -10.28 13.21 -14.19
N THR A 30 -9.96 14.39 -13.67
CA THR A 30 -8.72 14.58 -12.89
C THR A 30 -8.68 13.63 -11.69
N LEU A 31 -7.50 13.40 -11.14
CA LEU A 31 -7.31 12.50 -10.01
C LEU A 31 -8.21 12.89 -8.82
N LEU A 32 -8.29 14.17 -8.51
CA LEU A 32 -9.06 14.65 -7.36
C LEU A 32 -10.57 14.63 -7.60
N GLU A 33 -11.03 14.79 -8.85
CA GLU A 33 -12.44 14.55 -9.20
C GLU A 33 -12.80 13.07 -9.00
N ARG A 34 -11.94 12.16 -9.47
CA ARG A 34 -12.12 10.71 -9.28
C ARG A 34 -12.07 10.33 -7.80
N GLU A 35 -11.19 10.94 -7.02
CA GLU A 35 -11.09 10.72 -5.58
C GLU A 35 -12.32 11.23 -4.82
N ALA A 36 -12.79 12.44 -5.14
CA ALA A 36 -14.03 13.00 -4.58
C ALA A 36 -15.24 12.09 -4.88
N ARG A 37 -15.39 11.66 -6.14
CA ARG A 37 -16.45 10.72 -6.52
C ARG A 37 -16.28 9.35 -5.84
N GLY A 38 -15.04 8.91 -5.62
CA GLY A 38 -14.75 7.68 -4.87
C GLY A 38 -15.23 7.75 -3.42
N LEU A 39 -15.07 8.89 -2.75
CA LEU A 39 -15.61 9.11 -1.40
C LEU A 39 -17.14 9.03 -1.38
N ASP A 40 -17.82 9.58 -2.39
CA ASP A 40 -19.28 9.48 -2.51
C ASP A 40 -19.73 8.03 -2.77
N ILE A 41 -19.05 7.30 -3.66
CA ILE A 41 -19.35 5.89 -3.93
C ILE A 41 -19.23 5.05 -2.66
N LEU A 42 -18.19 5.28 -1.85
CA LEU A 42 -18.02 4.58 -0.58
C LEU A 42 -19.21 4.80 0.35
N ARG A 43 -19.64 6.04 0.51
CA ARG A 43 -20.71 6.42 1.44
C ARG A 43 -22.08 5.99 0.96
N GLU A 44 -22.43 6.38 -0.25
CA GLU A 44 -23.81 6.32 -0.74
C GLU A 44 -24.13 4.97 -1.39
N GLU A 45 -23.14 4.28 -1.97
CA GLU A 45 -23.37 3.03 -2.71
C GLU A 45 -22.83 1.79 -1.97
N ALA A 46 -21.63 1.90 -1.40
CA ALA A 46 -21.00 0.80 -0.67
C ALA A 46 -21.45 0.70 0.80
N GLY A 47 -22.01 1.76 1.39
CA GLY A 47 -22.39 1.80 2.81
C GLY A 47 -21.19 1.82 3.77
N VAL A 48 -20.04 2.28 3.27
CA VAL A 48 -18.79 2.44 4.01
C VAL A 48 -18.73 3.86 4.57
N LEU A 49 -18.32 4.01 5.83
CA LEU A 49 -18.09 5.33 6.39
C LEU A 49 -16.82 5.93 5.77
N ALA A 50 -16.94 7.07 5.10
CA ALA A 50 -15.79 7.81 4.58
C ALA A 50 -15.92 9.29 4.94
N CYS A 51 -14.81 10.02 4.90
CA CYS A 51 -14.86 11.47 5.11
C CYS A 51 -15.75 12.15 4.06
N ARG A 52 -16.40 13.25 4.45
CA ARG A 52 -17.23 14.02 3.53
C ARG A 52 -16.38 14.97 2.71
N VAL A 53 -16.73 15.16 1.45
CA VAL A 53 -16.14 16.19 0.60
C VAL A 53 -16.76 17.54 0.99
N ALA A 54 -15.92 18.48 1.40
CA ALA A 54 -16.31 19.86 1.69
C ALA A 54 -16.25 20.74 0.43
N GLY A 55 -15.36 20.41 -0.51
CA GLY A 55 -15.28 21.09 -1.80
C GLY A 55 -14.08 20.64 -2.64
N LEU A 56 -14.12 20.95 -3.94
CA LEU A 56 -13.01 20.75 -4.87
C LEU A 56 -12.77 22.07 -5.60
N GLN A 57 -11.58 22.66 -5.44
CA GLN A 57 -11.25 23.94 -6.06
C GLN A 57 -9.81 23.96 -6.55
N SER A 58 -9.62 24.39 -7.80
CA SER A 58 -8.29 24.61 -8.41
C SER A 58 -7.31 23.43 -8.27
N GLY A 59 -7.83 22.20 -8.35
CA GLY A 59 -7.03 20.99 -8.18
C GLY A 59 -6.62 20.73 -6.73
N VAL A 60 -7.43 21.13 -5.76
CA VAL A 60 -7.31 20.80 -4.34
C VAL A 60 -8.65 20.26 -3.84
N LEU A 61 -8.63 19.08 -3.22
CA LEU A 61 -9.79 18.43 -2.60
C LEU A 61 -9.80 18.74 -1.11
N PHE A 62 -10.88 19.37 -0.64
CA PHE A 62 -11.14 19.66 0.77
C PHE A 62 -12.14 18.64 1.31
N THR A 63 -11.83 18.06 2.47
CA THR A 63 -12.69 17.12 3.19
C THR A 63 -12.98 17.62 4.59
N GLU A 64 -14.11 17.19 5.16
CA GLU A 64 -14.39 17.40 6.57
C GLU A 64 -13.36 16.64 7.44
N PRO A 65 -12.84 17.24 8.51
CA PRO A 65 -11.86 16.60 9.37
C PRO A 65 -12.49 15.40 10.09
N VAL A 66 -11.76 14.29 10.11
CA VAL A 66 -12.12 13.11 10.91
C VAL A 66 -11.17 13.03 12.09
N THR A 67 -11.72 13.08 13.30
CA THR A 67 -10.96 13.00 14.55
C THR A 67 -10.94 11.58 15.08
N GLY A 68 -9.97 11.28 15.96
CA GLY A 68 -9.80 9.96 16.58
C GLY A 68 -8.48 9.28 16.18
N PRO A 69 -8.15 8.15 16.81
CA PRO A 69 -6.95 7.38 16.47
C PRO A 69 -7.10 6.73 15.09
N THR A 70 -6.02 6.72 14.33
CA THR A 70 -5.88 5.89 13.12
C THR A 70 -5.69 4.43 13.51
N LEU A 71 -5.83 3.50 12.56
CA LEU A 71 -5.42 2.11 12.78
C LEU A 71 -3.93 2.06 13.16
N ALA A 72 -3.07 2.89 12.56
CA ALA A 72 -1.64 2.96 12.94
C ALA A 72 -1.46 3.24 14.44
N ASP A 73 -2.20 4.23 14.97
CA ASP A 73 -2.16 4.58 16.39
C ASP A 73 -2.64 3.44 17.29
N LEU A 74 -3.70 2.73 16.87
CA LEU A 74 -4.24 1.60 17.62
C LEU A 74 -3.30 0.40 17.62
N LEU A 75 -2.65 0.09 16.49
CA LEU A 75 -1.66 -0.99 16.43
C LEU A 75 -0.45 -0.70 17.33
N ALA A 76 -0.06 0.57 17.49
CA ALA A 76 1.00 0.98 18.39
C ALA A 76 0.58 0.90 19.88
N LYS A 77 -0.67 1.28 20.20
CA LYS A 77 -1.19 1.31 21.58
C LYS A 77 -1.68 -0.05 22.08
N GLU A 78 -2.25 -0.87 21.20
CA GLU A 78 -2.89 -2.15 21.51
C GLU A 78 -2.35 -3.27 20.61
N PRO A 79 -1.04 -3.57 20.65
CA PRO A 79 -0.38 -4.46 19.68
C PRO A 79 -0.94 -5.89 19.67
N HIS A 80 -1.52 -6.35 20.79
CA HIS A 80 -2.16 -7.67 20.90
C HIS A 80 -3.48 -7.78 20.12
N ARG A 81 -4.12 -6.65 19.76
CA ARG A 81 -5.35 -6.60 18.96
C ARG A 81 -5.11 -6.44 17.47
N SER A 82 -3.85 -6.46 17.04
CA SER A 82 -3.48 -6.13 15.66
C SER A 82 -4.25 -6.93 14.61
N GLY A 83 -4.38 -8.25 14.82
CA GLY A 83 -5.11 -9.12 13.87
C GLY A 83 -6.60 -8.81 13.78
N GLU A 84 -7.25 -8.58 14.93
CA GLU A 84 -8.67 -8.20 15.02
C GLU A 84 -8.91 -6.86 14.31
N LEU A 85 -8.12 -5.84 14.65
CA LEU A 85 -8.28 -4.48 14.10
C LEU A 85 -8.04 -4.43 12.59
N MET A 86 -6.99 -5.12 12.08
CA MET A 86 -6.73 -5.21 10.64
C MET A 86 -7.86 -5.96 9.91
N THR A 87 -8.36 -7.06 10.50
CA THR A 87 -9.47 -7.84 9.94
C THR A 87 -10.72 -6.99 9.84
N ARG A 88 -11.05 -6.25 10.91
CA ARG A 88 -12.20 -5.36 10.97
C ARG A 88 -12.18 -4.32 9.86
N VAL A 89 -11.03 -3.69 9.62
CA VAL A 89 -10.88 -2.69 8.54
C VAL A 89 -11.21 -3.30 7.17
N LEU A 90 -10.79 -4.52 6.88
CA LEU A 90 -11.13 -5.17 5.60
C LEU A 90 -12.61 -5.59 5.53
N VAL A 91 -13.17 -6.09 6.63
CA VAL A 91 -14.58 -6.51 6.69
C VAL A 91 -15.52 -5.33 6.47
N GLU A 92 -15.19 -4.15 6.99
CA GLU A 92 -15.99 -2.93 6.78
C GLU A 92 -16.03 -2.49 5.31
N LEU A 93 -15.09 -2.95 4.48
CA LEU A 93 -15.05 -2.69 3.04
C LEU A 93 -15.81 -3.73 2.20
N THR A 94 -16.47 -4.72 2.81
CA THR A 94 -17.23 -5.76 2.09
C THR A 94 -18.34 -5.19 1.19
N GLY A 95 -18.87 -4.01 1.52
CA GLY A 95 -19.81 -3.27 0.69
C GLY A 95 -19.32 -2.96 -0.73
N LEU A 96 -17.99 -2.90 -0.94
CA LEU A 96 -17.38 -2.74 -2.27
C LEU A 96 -17.67 -3.91 -3.21
N GLN A 97 -17.99 -5.10 -2.69
CA GLN A 97 -18.25 -6.28 -3.51
C GLN A 97 -19.63 -6.26 -4.17
N ARG A 98 -20.47 -5.26 -3.90
CA ARG A 98 -21.80 -5.11 -4.50
C ARG A 98 -21.67 -4.85 -6.02
N PRO A 99 -22.43 -5.56 -6.89
CA PRO A 99 -22.35 -5.38 -8.34
C PRO A 99 -22.63 -3.95 -8.84
N ALA A 100 -23.46 -3.19 -8.11
CA ALA A 100 -23.75 -1.79 -8.43
C ALA A 100 -22.51 -0.90 -8.30
N VAL A 101 -21.75 -1.07 -7.21
CA VAL A 101 -20.51 -0.31 -6.92
C VAL A 101 -19.48 -0.51 -8.03
N ALA A 102 -19.34 -1.74 -8.54
CA ALA A 102 -18.39 -2.03 -9.61
C ALA A 102 -18.64 -1.21 -10.89
N ARG A 103 -19.90 -0.93 -11.25
CA ARG A 103 -20.22 -0.09 -12.41
C ARG A 103 -19.80 1.36 -12.17
N SER A 104 -20.09 1.90 -10.99
CA SER A 104 -19.72 3.27 -10.61
C SER A 104 -18.21 3.47 -10.54
N VAL A 105 -17.47 2.43 -10.12
CA VAL A 105 -16.00 2.47 -10.05
C VAL A 105 -15.34 2.42 -11.42
N ASP A 106 -15.92 1.76 -12.42
CA ASP A 106 -15.33 1.70 -13.76
C ASP A 106 -15.14 3.11 -14.38
N GLU A 107 -16.01 4.07 -14.03
CA GLU A 107 -15.96 5.46 -14.50
C GLU A 107 -14.89 6.31 -13.78
N VAL A 108 -14.55 5.94 -12.54
CA VAL A 108 -13.65 6.75 -11.68
C VAL A 108 -12.41 6.00 -11.21
N ALA A 109 -12.10 4.88 -11.83
CA ALA A 109 -11.00 4.02 -11.41
C ALA A 109 -9.66 4.78 -11.36
N ILE A 110 -8.93 4.65 -10.26
CA ILE A 110 -7.60 5.24 -10.05
C ILE A 110 -6.54 4.16 -10.21
N VAL A 111 -6.46 3.60 -11.42
CA VAL A 111 -5.58 2.48 -11.76
C VAL A 111 -4.10 2.79 -11.56
N GLU A 112 -3.73 4.07 -11.62
CA GLU A 112 -2.35 4.54 -11.46
C GLU A 112 -1.80 4.37 -10.03
N ARG A 113 -2.67 4.19 -9.02
CA ARG A 113 -2.34 3.93 -7.61
C ARG A 113 -2.18 2.43 -7.29
N GLY A 114 -2.45 1.55 -8.24
CA GLY A 114 -2.29 0.11 -8.07
C GLY A 114 -0.83 -0.30 -7.84
N ILE A 115 -0.61 -1.31 -6.97
CA ILE A 115 0.73 -1.82 -6.61
C ILE A 115 1.52 -2.25 -7.86
N GLY A 116 0.96 -3.19 -8.62
CA GLY A 116 1.59 -3.78 -9.80
C GLY A 116 1.86 -2.75 -10.91
N PRO A 117 0.85 -1.96 -11.35
CA PRO A 117 1.06 -0.87 -12.29
C PRO A 117 2.16 0.10 -11.86
N THR A 118 2.18 0.50 -10.59
CA THR A 118 3.24 1.38 -10.05
C THR A 118 4.62 0.72 -10.12
N PHE A 119 4.71 -0.54 -9.70
CA PHE A 119 5.96 -1.31 -9.73
C PHE A 119 6.51 -1.45 -11.14
N HIS A 120 5.69 -1.89 -12.09
CA HIS A 120 6.11 -2.08 -13.48
C HIS A 120 6.45 -0.78 -14.19
N ARG A 121 5.71 0.30 -13.91
CA ARG A 121 6.01 1.63 -14.44
C ARG A 121 7.33 2.16 -13.90
N LYS A 122 7.56 2.04 -12.59
CA LYS A 122 8.76 2.55 -11.91
C LYS A 122 10.02 1.78 -12.32
N PHE A 123 9.95 0.46 -12.30
CA PHE A 123 11.06 -0.46 -12.57
C PHE A 123 10.99 -1.06 -13.97
N ASN A 124 10.62 -0.23 -14.95
CA ASN A 124 10.71 -0.60 -16.35
C ASN A 124 12.19 -0.74 -16.76
N GLY A 125 12.45 -1.35 -17.92
CA GLY A 125 13.82 -1.59 -18.42
C GLY A 125 14.62 -0.33 -18.81
N ILE A 126 13.99 0.86 -18.80
CA ILE A 126 14.56 2.12 -19.28
C ILE A 126 14.97 2.98 -18.08
N SER A 127 14.03 3.35 -17.21
CA SER A 127 14.27 4.21 -16.05
C SER A 127 14.66 3.45 -14.78
N GLY A 128 14.35 2.15 -14.70
CA GLY A 128 14.56 1.31 -13.52
C GLY A 128 16.03 1.24 -13.07
N PRO A 129 17.00 0.94 -13.96
CA PRO A 129 18.41 0.87 -13.59
C PRO A 129 18.95 2.18 -13.01
N THR A 130 18.59 3.31 -13.61
CA THR A 130 18.96 4.64 -13.11
C THR A 130 18.35 4.92 -11.74
N TYR A 131 17.10 4.50 -11.52
CA TYR A 131 16.42 4.67 -10.24
C TYR A 131 17.11 3.86 -9.13
N LEU A 132 17.48 2.62 -9.41
CA LEU A 132 18.15 1.73 -8.45
C LEU A 132 19.56 2.19 -8.11
N ARG A 133 20.32 2.71 -9.09
CA ARG A 133 21.65 3.28 -8.82
C ARG A 133 21.61 4.46 -7.84
N LYS A 134 20.54 5.27 -7.90
CA LYS A 134 20.34 6.40 -6.98
C LYS A 134 20.05 5.97 -5.54
N ALA A 135 19.70 4.70 -5.30
CA ALA A 135 19.50 4.16 -3.95
C ALA A 135 20.83 3.82 -3.22
N GLY A 136 21.98 4.18 -3.80
CA GLY A 136 23.29 4.01 -3.15
C GLY A 136 23.61 2.54 -2.86
N GLN A 137 24.14 2.27 -1.66
CA GLN A 137 24.58 0.93 -1.25
C GLN A 137 23.48 -0.14 -1.28
N THR A 138 22.21 0.26 -1.10
CA THR A 138 21.06 -0.67 -1.20
C THR A 138 20.65 -1.01 -2.64
N GLY A 139 21.17 -0.27 -3.63
CA GLY A 139 20.72 -0.34 -5.02
C GLY A 139 20.91 -1.71 -5.67
N GLU A 140 22.01 -2.40 -5.36
CA GLU A 140 22.30 -3.73 -5.90
C GLU A 140 21.34 -4.79 -5.36
N VAL A 141 21.10 -4.80 -4.05
CA VAL A 141 20.12 -5.70 -3.40
C VAL A 141 18.73 -5.46 -3.97
N LEU A 142 18.32 -4.19 -4.10
CA LEU A 142 17.04 -3.83 -4.69
C LEU A 142 16.94 -4.25 -6.16
N ALA A 143 18.03 -4.19 -6.94
CA ALA A 143 18.04 -4.68 -8.32
C ALA A 143 17.76 -6.20 -8.38
N GLY A 144 18.39 -6.98 -7.50
CA GLY A 144 18.12 -8.40 -7.35
C GLY A 144 16.65 -8.67 -6.99
N VAL A 145 16.14 -7.97 -5.97
CA VAL A 145 14.73 -8.05 -5.54
C VAL A 145 13.78 -7.73 -6.69
N VAL A 146 14.00 -6.62 -7.40
CA VAL A 146 13.17 -6.20 -8.53
C VAL A 146 13.18 -7.24 -9.64
N GLY A 147 14.34 -7.78 -9.99
CA GLY A 147 14.48 -8.84 -10.99
C GLY A 147 13.65 -10.08 -10.62
N ARG A 148 13.70 -10.51 -9.36
CA ARG A 148 12.92 -11.66 -8.87
C ARG A 148 11.41 -11.38 -8.83
N LEU A 149 10.99 -10.20 -8.36
CA LEU A 149 9.58 -9.80 -8.36
C LEU A 149 8.97 -9.70 -9.77
N ARG A 150 9.75 -9.29 -10.78
CA ARG A 150 9.33 -9.33 -12.18
C ARG A 150 9.09 -10.75 -12.69
N ARG A 151 9.86 -11.73 -12.22
CA ARG A 151 9.69 -13.15 -12.56
C ARG A 151 8.53 -13.80 -11.82
N LEU A 152 8.26 -13.37 -10.58
CA LEU A 152 7.17 -13.85 -9.73
C LEU A 152 5.79 -13.28 -10.11
N ARG A 153 5.66 -12.70 -11.32
CA ARG A 153 4.44 -12.00 -11.75
C ARG A 153 3.22 -12.90 -11.54
N PRO A 154 2.23 -12.46 -10.74
CA PRO A 154 1.01 -13.24 -10.51
C PRO A 154 0.31 -13.55 -11.83
N VAL A 155 -0.10 -14.81 -12.03
CA VAL A 155 -0.89 -15.24 -13.18
C VAL A 155 -2.15 -14.36 -13.28
N PRO A 156 -2.53 -13.85 -14.46
CA PRO A 156 -3.74 -13.03 -14.62
C PRO A 156 -4.94 -13.70 -13.93
N ALA A 157 -5.64 -12.95 -13.07
CA ALA A 157 -6.83 -13.48 -12.41
C ALA A 157 -7.89 -13.79 -13.48
N ALA A 158 -8.43 -15.01 -13.47
CA ALA A 158 -9.58 -15.38 -14.26
C ALA A 158 -10.86 -14.78 -13.63
N GLY A 159 -11.80 -14.36 -14.46
CA GLY A 159 -13.09 -13.82 -14.01
C GLY A 159 -13.09 -12.33 -13.65
N ARG A 160 -14.21 -11.90 -13.06
CA ARG A 160 -14.46 -10.49 -12.70
C ARG A 160 -13.59 -10.10 -11.52
N ARG A 161 -12.89 -8.98 -11.66
CA ARG A 161 -12.05 -8.43 -10.59
C ARG A 161 -12.92 -7.71 -9.56
N PRO A 162 -12.72 -7.96 -8.25
CA PRO A 162 -13.41 -7.21 -7.21
C PRO A 162 -13.01 -5.74 -7.24
N VAL A 163 -13.93 -4.89 -6.78
CA VAL A 163 -13.62 -3.51 -6.44
C VAL A 163 -12.78 -3.51 -5.17
N LEU A 164 -11.75 -2.67 -5.18
CA LEU A 164 -10.82 -2.48 -4.09
C LEU A 164 -10.92 -1.05 -3.58
N TYR A 165 -10.58 -0.87 -2.31
CA TYR A 165 -10.33 0.45 -1.75
C TYR A 165 -9.12 1.11 -2.42
N GLY A 166 -8.12 0.30 -2.74
CA GLY A 166 -7.04 0.61 -3.67
C GLY A 166 -5.88 1.40 -3.07
N ASP A 167 -6.05 2.11 -1.96
CA ASP A 167 -4.96 2.72 -1.19
C ASP A 167 -5.06 2.49 0.32
N LEU A 168 -5.36 1.25 0.71
CA LEU A 168 -5.60 0.94 2.11
C LEU A 168 -4.30 0.92 2.93
N LYS A 169 -4.11 1.95 3.75
CA LYS A 169 -3.01 2.08 4.73
C LYS A 169 -3.59 2.19 6.14
N PRO A 170 -2.82 1.84 7.20
CA PRO A 170 -3.27 2.02 8.58
C PRO A 170 -3.70 3.47 8.88
N ASP A 171 -3.01 4.46 8.33
CA ASP A 171 -3.32 5.89 8.53
C ASP A 171 -4.64 6.32 7.85
N HIS A 172 -5.18 5.52 6.93
CA HIS A 172 -6.37 5.84 6.14
C HIS A 172 -7.66 5.30 6.77
N ALA A 173 -7.58 4.59 7.90
CA ALA A 173 -8.73 4.10 8.65
C ALA A 173 -8.74 4.76 10.03
N VAL A 174 -9.73 5.62 10.30
CA VAL A 174 -9.83 6.40 11.54
C VAL A 174 -10.99 5.93 12.40
N PHE A 175 -10.72 5.59 13.65
CA PHE A 175 -11.70 5.08 14.60
C PHE A 175 -12.29 6.23 15.44
N SER A 176 -13.17 7.01 14.82
CA SER A 176 -13.68 8.27 15.40
C SER A 176 -14.45 8.11 16.71
N GLY A 177 -15.11 6.98 16.93
CA GLY A 177 -15.76 6.62 18.19
C GLY A 177 -14.90 5.75 19.12
N GLY A 178 -13.59 5.64 18.87
CA GLY A 178 -12.66 4.76 19.59
C GLY A 178 -12.53 3.36 18.96
N PRO A 179 -11.69 2.47 19.53
CA PRO A 179 -11.30 1.19 18.93
C PRO A 179 -12.47 0.26 18.58
N GLU A 180 -13.56 0.37 19.34
CA GLU A 180 -14.78 -0.43 19.14
C GLU A 180 -15.73 0.14 18.09
N SER A 181 -15.47 1.34 17.57
CA SER A 181 -16.30 1.99 16.56
C SER A 181 -15.98 1.52 15.14
N ARG A 182 -16.91 1.75 14.21
CA ARG A 182 -16.65 1.52 12.79
C ARG A 182 -15.60 2.54 12.29
N PRO A 183 -14.59 2.12 11.53
CA PRO A 183 -13.61 3.03 10.96
C PRO A 183 -14.23 3.93 9.89
N VAL A 184 -13.77 5.17 9.84
CA VAL A 184 -14.02 6.13 8.76
C VAL A 184 -12.81 6.13 7.84
N PHE A 185 -13.03 5.94 6.55
CA PHE A 185 -11.98 5.78 5.55
C PHE A 185 -11.60 7.11 4.86
N LEU A 186 -10.32 7.30 4.58
CA LEU A 186 -9.71 8.52 4.03
C LEU A 186 -8.84 8.23 2.79
N ASP A 187 -8.86 9.08 1.78
CA ASP A 187 -7.98 8.99 0.59
C ASP A 187 -8.13 7.64 -0.16
N PRO A 188 -9.31 7.36 -0.74
CA PRO A 188 -9.52 6.15 -1.52
C PRO A 188 -8.80 6.20 -2.87
N GLY A 189 -8.45 5.02 -3.36
CA GLY A 189 -7.86 4.79 -4.68
C GLY A 189 -8.67 3.78 -5.49
N LEU A 190 -10.00 3.93 -5.51
CA LEU A 190 -10.92 2.88 -5.97
C LEU A 190 -10.53 2.35 -7.36
N ALA A 191 -10.46 1.04 -7.50
CA ALA A 191 -10.20 0.37 -8.77
C ALA A 191 -10.60 -1.11 -8.70
N CYS A 192 -10.85 -1.72 -9.86
CA CYS A 192 -11.00 -3.17 -9.97
C CYS A 192 -9.63 -3.85 -10.03
N GLY A 193 -9.37 -4.82 -9.15
CA GLY A 193 -8.04 -5.44 -9.06
C GLY A 193 -8.01 -6.83 -8.44
N ARG A 194 -6.89 -7.20 -7.84
CA ARG A 194 -6.74 -8.50 -7.16
C ARG A 194 -7.25 -8.39 -5.72
N PRO A 195 -7.94 -9.42 -5.19
CA PRO A 195 -8.49 -9.37 -3.82
C PRO A 195 -7.42 -9.18 -2.75
N GLN A 196 -6.17 -9.57 -3.00
CA GLN A 196 -5.05 -9.40 -2.07
C GLN A 196 -4.51 -7.97 -1.98
N THR A 197 -4.94 -7.04 -2.84
CA THR A 197 -4.28 -5.74 -3.01
C THR A 197 -4.38 -4.87 -1.76
N ASP A 198 -5.57 -4.74 -1.19
CA ASP A 198 -5.79 -3.91 0.01
C ASP A 198 -5.10 -4.52 1.24
N ALA A 199 -5.20 -5.84 1.41
CA ALA A 199 -4.47 -6.57 2.43
C ALA A 199 -2.94 -6.38 2.29
N ALA A 200 -2.42 -6.42 1.06
CA ALA A 200 -0.99 -6.23 0.79
C ALA A 200 -0.51 -4.82 1.16
N LYS A 201 -1.27 -3.76 0.83
CA LYS A 201 -0.93 -2.38 1.23
C LYS A 201 -1.00 -2.21 2.75
N LEU A 202 -2.00 -2.78 3.39
CA LEU A 202 -2.18 -2.71 4.83
C LEU A 202 -1.01 -3.38 5.56
N VAL A 203 -0.63 -4.60 5.15
CA VAL A 203 0.55 -5.32 5.67
C VAL A 203 1.83 -4.54 5.40
N SER A 204 2.02 -4.05 4.16
CA SER A 204 3.20 -3.27 3.75
C SER A 204 3.46 -2.09 4.68
N ARG A 205 2.44 -1.26 4.91
CA ARG A 205 2.56 -0.07 5.76
C ARG A 205 2.69 -0.43 7.24
N THR A 206 1.99 -1.46 7.71
CA THR A 206 2.14 -1.93 9.09
C THR A 206 3.57 -2.40 9.39
N VAL A 207 4.15 -3.20 8.48
CA VAL A 207 5.54 -3.67 8.61
C VAL A 207 6.53 -2.50 8.54
N LEU A 208 6.35 -1.59 7.60
CA LEU A 208 7.22 -0.41 7.49
C LEU A 208 7.14 0.49 8.73
N ASN A 209 5.95 0.66 9.31
CA ASN A 209 5.75 1.36 10.58
C ASN A 209 6.50 0.68 11.73
N LEU A 210 6.40 -0.64 11.82
CA LEU A 210 7.10 -1.43 12.84
C LEU A 210 8.62 -1.33 12.72
N VAL A 211 9.16 -1.32 11.49
CA VAL A 211 10.60 -1.20 11.26
C VAL A 211 11.10 0.23 11.48
N ALA A 212 10.29 1.24 11.15
CA ALA A 212 10.67 2.65 11.31
C ALA A 212 10.67 3.11 12.77
N SER A 213 9.70 2.63 13.54
CA SER A 213 9.49 2.99 14.94
C SER A 213 9.26 1.70 15.74
N PRO A 214 10.30 0.89 15.98
CA PRO A 214 10.15 -0.38 16.68
C PRO A 214 9.67 -0.15 18.12
N PRO A 215 8.55 -0.79 18.53
CA PRO A 215 8.16 -0.84 19.93
C PRO A 215 9.06 -1.84 20.67
N ASP A 216 8.75 -2.13 21.94
CA ASP A 216 9.43 -3.22 22.63
C ASP A 216 9.22 -4.57 21.91
N ARG A 217 10.11 -5.53 22.20
CA ARG A 217 10.12 -6.85 21.57
C ARG A 217 8.79 -7.61 21.69
N ALA A 218 8.10 -7.48 22.82
CA ALA A 218 6.84 -8.19 23.05
C ALA A 218 5.73 -7.58 22.19
N ALA A 219 5.65 -6.26 22.14
CA ALA A 219 4.74 -5.52 21.27
C ALA A 219 5.02 -5.80 19.78
N ALA A 220 6.29 -5.82 19.35
CA ALA A 220 6.64 -6.13 17.97
C ALA A 220 6.21 -7.54 17.57
N LYS A 221 6.43 -8.54 18.45
CA LYS A 221 5.95 -9.91 18.24
C LYS A 221 4.42 -9.99 18.20
N ALA A 222 3.72 -9.23 19.05
CA ALA A 222 2.27 -9.19 19.07
C ALA A 222 1.69 -8.62 17.76
N VAL A 223 2.26 -7.53 17.23
CA VAL A 223 1.86 -6.97 15.93
C VAL A 223 2.10 -7.99 14.81
N VAL A 224 3.30 -8.60 14.76
CA VAL A 224 3.63 -9.61 13.75
C VAL A 224 2.71 -10.84 13.83
N GLY A 225 2.42 -11.33 15.03
CA GLY A 225 1.45 -12.41 15.25
C GLY A 225 0.04 -12.00 14.81
N GLY A 226 -0.35 -10.75 15.06
CA GLY A 226 -1.61 -10.20 14.56
C GLY A 226 -1.70 -10.17 13.04
N ILE A 227 -0.61 -9.86 12.33
CA ILE A 227 -0.56 -9.94 10.86
C ILE A 227 -0.80 -11.38 10.37
N GLU A 228 -0.26 -12.39 11.07
CA GLU A 228 -0.54 -13.80 10.77
C GLU A 228 -2.02 -14.14 10.97
N VAL A 229 -2.60 -13.76 12.12
CA VAL A 229 -4.03 -13.94 12.43
C VAL A 229 -4.92 -13.27 11.39
N PHE A 230 -4.58 -12.05 10.97
CA PHE A 230 -5.29 -11.34 9.91
C PHE A 230 -5.28 -12.12 8.58
N ALA A 231 -4.11 -12.62 8.15
CA ALA A 231 -4.01 -13.40 6.92
C ALA A 231 -4.78 -14.72 6.99
N ASP A 232 -4.77 -15.39 8.15
CA ASP A 232 -5.56 -16.59 8.38
C ASP A 232 -7.07 -16.29 8.32
N ALA A 233 -7.53 -15.18 8.92
CA ALA A 233 -8.92 -14.74 8.84
C ALA A 233 -9.37 -14.46 7.39
N MET A 234 -8.53 -13.82 6.57
CA MET A 234 -8.83 -13.55 5.16
C MET A 234 -8.87 -14.79 4.27
N THR A 235 -8.37 -15.93 4.77
CA THR A 235 -8.29 -17.19 4.01
C THR A 235 -8.99 -18.35 4.69
N ALA A 236 -9.81 -18.07 5.71
CA ALA A 236 -10.47 -19.08 6.54
C ALA A 236 -11.32 -20.05 5.71
N ASP A 237 -12.07 -19.52 4.74
CA ASP A 237 -12.99 -20.28 3.90
C ASP A 237 -12.34 -20.92 2.66
N LEU A 238 -11.03 -20.72 2.44
CA LEU A 238 -10.32 -21.24 1.28
C LEU A 238 -9.76 -22.65 1.54
N GLY A 239 -9.81 -23.50 0.52
CA GLY A 239 -9.13 -24.79 0.53
C GLY A 239 -7.60 -24.63 0.61
N PRO A 240 -6.83 -25.68 0.97
CA PRO A 240 -5.39 -25.59 1.18
C PRO A 240 -4.59 -24.98 0.01
N ASP A 241 -4.87 -25.42 -1.22
CA ASP A 241 -4.17 -24.95 -2.42
C ASP A 241 -4.55 -23.51 -2.78
N GLU A 242 -5.83 -23.16 -2.66
CA GLU A 242 -6.33 -21.81 -2.88
C GLU A 242 -5.76 -20.84 -1.85
N ARG A 243 -5.68 -21.25 -0.59
CA ARG A 243 -5.03 -20.51 0.49
C ARG A 243 -3.55 -20.29 0.20
N ALA A 244 -2.81 -21.32 -0.22
CA ALA A 244 -1.41 -21.19 -0.57
C ALA A 244 -1.20 -20.22 -1.76
N ALA A 245 -2.05 -20.30 -2.78
CA ALA A 245 -2.02 -19.38 -3.92
C ALA A 245 -2.37 -17.94 -3.50
N TRP A 246 -3.36 -17.77 -2.63
CA TRP A 246 -3.76 -16.46 -2.10
C TRP A 246 -2.63 -15.83 -1.30
N ILE A 247 -1.99 -16.58 -0.39
CA ILE A 247 -0.86 -16.13 0.40
C ILE A 247 0.33 -15.79 -0.49
N LYS A 248 0.64 -16.61 -1.50
CA LYS A 248 1.69 -16.29 -2.47
C LYS A 248 1.46 -14.94 -3.14
N HIS A 249 0.22 -14.67 -3.58
CA HIS A 249 -0.13 -13.39 -4.20
C HIS A 249 -0.08 -12.22 -3.21
N LEU A 250 -0.54 -12.41 -1.97
CA LEU A 250 -0.40 -11.41 -0.91
C LEU A 250 1.06 -11.02 -0.73
N VAL A 251 1.95 -12.00 -0.54
CA VAL A 251 3.38 -11.76 -0.31
C VAL A 251 4.01 -11.05 -1.49
N VAL A 252 3.75 -11.48 -2.73
CA VAL A 252 4.31 -10.80 -3.93
C VAL A 252 3.86 -9.34 -3.99
N LEU A 253 2.57 -9.05 -3.76
CA LEU A 253 2.07 -7.68 -3.79
C LEU A 253 2.62 -6.84 -2.63
N TRP A 254 2.72 -7.40 -1.43
CA TRP A 254 3.32 -6.74 -0.28
C TRP A 254 4.77 -6.34 -0.56
N LEU A 255 5.57 -7.26 -1.09
CA LEU A 255 6.98 -7.00 -1.44
C LEU A 255 7.10 -5.95 -2.55
N MET A 256 6.22 -5.98 -3.57
CA MET A 256 6.17 -4.95 -4.61
C MET A 256 5.83 -3.57 -4.03
N ASP A 257 4.86 -3.46 -3.15
CA ASP A 257 4.48 -2.20 -2.52
C ASP A 257 5.60 -1.65 -1.61
N THR A 258 6.20 -2.52 -0.79
CA THR A 258 7.35 -2.18 0.05
C THR A 258 8.52 -1.68 -0.80
N THR A 259 8.83 -2.37 -1.90
CA THR A 259 9.88 -1.96 -2.84
C THR A 259 9.55 -0.63 -3.51
N ASN A 260 8.29 -0.41 -3.90
CA ASN A 260 7.84 0.86 -4.47
C ASN A 260 8.10 2.02 -3.49
N ILE A 261 7.87 1.82 -2.21
CA ILE A 261 7.89 2.91 -1.22
C ILE A 261 9.30 3.19 -0.73
N LEU A 262 10.02 2.14 -0.35
CA LEU A 262 11.42 2.27 0.05
C LEU A 262 12.24 2.96 -1.04
N SER A 263 12.05 2.55 -2.29
CA SER A 263 12.76 3.15 -3.42
C SER A 263 12.34 4.60 -3.70
N THR A 264 11.10 5.00 -3.36
CA THR A 264 10.70 6.42 -3.38
C THR A 264 11.51 7.22 -2.36
N TYR A 265 11.59 6.75 -1.11
CA TYR A 265 12.32 7.48 -0.06
C TYR A 265 13.82 7.55 -0.34
N LEU A 266 14.43 6.43 -0.73
CA LEU A 266 15.87 6.36 -1.01
C LEU A 266 16.31 7.20 -2.20
N THR A 267 15.40 7.54 -3.10
CA THR A 267 15.71 8.33 -4.30
C THR A 267 15.07 9.72 -4.25
N CYS A 268 14.52 10.11 -3.11
CA CYS A 268 14.02 11.45 -2.88
C CYS A 268 15.17 12.46 -3.11
N PRO A 269 14.95 13.55 -3.86
CA PRO A 269 15.94 14.62 -3.98
C PRO A 269 16.33 15.15 -2.59
N ALA A 270 17.62 15.46 -2.38
CA ALA A 270 18.13 15.91 -1.10
C ALA A 270 17.48 17.21 -0.61
N ASP A 271 17.05 18.07 -1.54
CA ASP A 271 16.40 19.35 -1.25
C ASP A 271 14.91 19.21 -0.85
N LEU A 272 14.33 18.00 -0.93
CA LEU A 272 12.96 17.74 -0.51
C LEU A 272 12.97 17.11 0.89
N PRO A 273 12.45 17.80 1.93
CA PRO A 273 12.39 17.23 3.26
C PRO A 273 11.48 16.01 3.27
N LEU A 274 12.05 14.87 3.69
CA LEU A 274 11.27 13.66 3.93
C LEU A 274 10.50 13.80 5.25
N PRO A 275 9.25 13.31 5.31
CA PRO A 275 8.57 13.13 6.59
C PRO A 275 9.42 12.29 7.55
N GLU A 276 9.34 12.55 8.85
CA GLU A 276 10.16 11.88 9.88
C GLU A 276 10.11 10.34 9.76
N HIS A 277 8.92 9.80 9.53
CA HIS A 277 8.73 8.36 9.32
C HIS A 277 9.50 7.82 8.11
N ALA A 278 9.52 8.56 6.98
CA ALA A 278 10.29 8.17 5.81
C ALA A 278 11.80 8.23 6.08
N VAL A 279 12.27 9.23 6.83
CA VAL A 279 13.68 9.31 7.28
C VAL A 279 14.06 8.07 8.09
N LYS A 280 13.25 7.70 9.08
CA LYS A 280 13.45 6.48 9.89
C LYS A 280 13.53 5.22 9.01
N ILE A 281 12.66 5.08 8.00
CA ILE A 281 12.74 3.97 7.04
C ILE A 281 14.05 3.98 6.26
N THR A 282 14.51 5.14 5.77
CA THR A 282 15.77 5.22 5.01
C THR A 282 16.99 4.84 5.86
N GLN A 283 17.01 5.21 7.14
CA GLN A 283 18.02 4.75 8.10
C GLN A 283 17.97 3.24 8.32
N GLN A 284 16.84 2.61 8.02
CA GLN A 284 16.58 1.18 8.15
C GLN A 284 16.61 0.41 6.83
N ALA A 285 17.02 1.07 5.74
CA ALA A 285 16.87 0.55 4.40
C ALA A 285 17.55 -0.81 4.19
N MET A 286 18.72 -1.05 4.80
CA MET A 286 19.40 -2.34 4.71
C MET A 286 18.58 -3.48 5.35
N SER A 287 17.98 -3.28 6.52
CA SER A 287 17.13 -4.28 7.17
C SER A 287 15.91 -4.62 6.30
N VAL A 288 15.26 -3.59 5.72
CA VAL A 288 14.14 -3.78 4.79
C VAL A 288 14.60 -4.50 3.52
N CYS A 289 15.75 -4.13 2.94
CA CYS A 289 16.31 -4.79 1.77
C CYS A 289 16.65 -6.26 2.03
N THR A 290 17.21 -6.61 3.19
CA THR A 290 17.48 -7.99 3.58
C THR A 290 16.20 -8.81 3.70
N LEU A 291 15.15 -8.26 4.30
CA LEU A 291 13.82 -8.88 4.36
C LEU A 291 13.28 -9.15 2.94
N LEU A 292 13.31 -8.14 2.07
CA LEU A 292 12.87 -8.26 0.67
C LEU A 292 13.69 -9.32 -0.08
N ASP A 293 15.01 -9.31 0.10
CA ASP A 293 15.93 -10.22 -0.58
C ASP A 293 15.65 -11.68 -0.20
N ARG A 294 15.67 -12.00 1.09
CA ARG A 294 15.40 -13.36 1.60
C ARG A 294 14.03 -13.86 1.20
N THR A 295 12.99 -13.03 1.35
CA THR A 295 11.62 -13.44 1.03
C THR A 295 11.47 -13.72 -0.47
N THR A 296 12.03 -12.88 -1.33
CA THR A 296 11.99 -13.10 -2.79
C THR A 296 12.82 -14.30 -3.25
N VAL A 297 13.94 -14.61 -2.58
CA VAL A 297 14.72 -15.83 -2.83
C VAL A 297 13.90 -17.08 -2.51
N ASN A 298 13.26 -17.14 -1.34
CA ASN A 298 12.44 -18.30 -0.94
C ASN A 298 11.24 -18.49 -1.87
N LEU A 299 10.58 -17.41 -2.30
CA LEU A 299 9.49 -17.49 -3.29
C LEU A 299 9.95 -18.07 -4.63
N LEU A 300 11.13 -17.70 -5.12
CA LEU A 300 11.66 -18.23 -6.38
C LEU A 300 12.18 -19.66 -6.27
N ALA A 301 12.66 -20.06 -5.10
CA ALA A 301 13.08 -21.43 -4.83
C ALA A 301 11.91 -22.43 -4.81
N GLY A 302 10.67 -21.95 -4.90
CA GLY A 302 9.48 -22.81 -4.87
C GLY A 302 9.12 -23.30 -3.48
N THR A 303 9.64 -22.66 -2.43
CA THR A 303 9.23 -22.94 -1.04
C THR A 303 7.72 -22.75 -0.89
N ASP A 304 7.09 -23.60 -0.08
CA ASP A 304 5.67 -23.50 0.26
C ASP A 304 5.30 -22.06 0.66
N PRO A 305 4.27 -21.43 0.06
CA PRO A 305 3.92 -20.05 0.34
C PRO A 305 3.61 -19.75 1.80
N ARG A 306 3.05 -20.70 2.56
CA ARG A 306 2.78 -20.49 3.99
C ARG A 306 4.06 -20.52 4.81
N ALA A 307 5.01 -21.40 4.47
CA ALA A 307 6.34 -21.39 5.06
C ALA A 307 7.09 -20.08 4.75
N VAL A 308 7.03 -19.60 3.49
CA VAL A 308 7.62 -18.30 3.12
C VAL A 308 7.01 -17.16 3.93
N TRP A 309 5.68 -17.14 4.07
CA TRP A 309 4.98 -16.13 4.86
C TRP A 309 5.47 -16.09 6.31
N ARG A 310 5.52 -17.25 6.98
CA ARG A 310 6.01 -17.34 8.36
C ARG A 310 7.47 -16.91 8.51
N LEU A 311 8.33 -17.32 7.58
CA LEU A 311 9.74 -16.90 7.57
C LEU A 311 9.87 -15.39 7.37
N ALA A 312 9.07 -14.79 6.48
CA ALA A 312 9.06 -13.36 6.25
C ALA A 312 8.60 -12.60 7.51
N LEU A 313 7.55 -13.06 8.19
CA LEU A 313 7.08 -12.48 9.45
C LEU A 313 8.12 -12.61 10.56
N ALA A 314 8.82 -13.74 10.66
CA ALA A 314 9.92 -13.90 11.62
C ALA A 314 11.07 -12.92 11.32
N ASP A 315 11.38 -12.66 10.06
CA ASP A 315 12.40 -11.67 9.68
C ASP A 315 11.92 -10.22 9.90
N VAL A 316 10.62 -9.94 9.78
CA VAL A 316 10.04 -8.65 10.22
C VAL A 316 10.25 -8.45 11.72
N ALA A 317 9.93 -9.47 12.55
CA ALA A 317 10.12 -9.38 13.99
C ALA A 317 11.59 -9.11 14.35
N LYS A 318 12.54 -9.75 13.67
CA LYS A 318 13.99 -9.48 13.84
C LYS A 318 14.39 -8.08 13.39
N ALA A 319 13.82 -7.58 12.30
CA ALA A 319 14.12 -6.23 11.82
C ALA A 319 13.63 -5.13 12.79
N ALA A 320 12.61 -5.45 13.59
CA ALA A 320 12.02 -4.60 14.62
C ALA A 320 12.58 -4.86 16.05
N ASP A 321 13.38 -5.90 16.27
CA ASP A 321 14.02 -6.23 17.56
C ASP A 321 15.34 -5.45 17.67
N ARG A 322 15.32 -4.29 18.33
CA ARG A 322 16.48 -3.41 18.51
C ARG A 322 16.66 -2.98 19.96
#